data_AF-A0A924QIS7-F1
#
_entry.id   AF-A0A924QIS7-F1
#
_cell.length_a   1.000
_cell.length_b   1.000
_cell.length_c   1.000
_cell.angle_alpha   90.00
_cell.angle_beta   90.00
_cell.angle_gamma   90.00
#
_symmetry.space_group_name_H-M   'P 1'
#
loop_
_entity.id
_entity.type
_entity.pdbx_description
1 polymer ?
#
loop_
_entity_poly.entity_id
_entity_poly.type
_entity_poly.pdbx_seq_one_letter_code
_entity_poly.pdbx_strand_id
1 'polypeptide(L)'
;IWFFEEQKHSLVLMEYLKRFRPDLAPTEKELHEVRFEFEPAPRLETLMLHFCGEIRLNHWYRRASEWHTEPVIKQIYTQLSQDEARHGGAYLRYMKRAIHNFGNDARTAFAKVGVLMASARRTAQALHPTNLHVNKQLFPRDTIQSRLPNPDWLEHWLDAQIKFDAVWEGKVVERILHNLSLLMNQSFKTVQELNRYRKELGKEIASNPADAAPSAT
;
A
#
# COMPACT_ATOMS: atom_id res chain seq x y z
N ILE A 1 15.44 5.78 9.09
CA ILE A 1 15.28 6.77 8.00
C ILE A 1 13.81 6.79 7.56
N TRP A 2 13.28 5.73 6.94
CA TRP A 2 11.85 5.65 6.52
C TRP A 2 10.86 6.18 7.57
N PHE A 3 10.90 5.66 8.80
CA PHE A 3 10.03 6.14 9.89
C PHE A 3 10.10 7.66 10.11
N PHE A 4 11.29 8.26 10.05
CA PHE A 4 11.43 9.71 10.19
C PHE A 4 10.87 10.47 8.98
N GLU A 5 10.92 9.88 7.77
CA GLU A 5 10.30 10.46 6.58
C GLU A 5 8.77 10.44 6.69
N GLU A 6 8.19 9.30 7.05
CA GLU A 6 6.75 9.14 7.30
C GLU A 6 6.23 10.11 8.38
N GLN A 7 6.96 10.27 9.48
CA GLN A 7 6.58 11.21 10.53
C GLN A 7 6.54 12.67 10.02
N LYS A 8 7.42 13.05 9.08
CA LYS A 8 7.37 14.40 8.49
C LYS A 8 6.10 14.62 7.66
N HIS A 9 5.58 13.59 6.99
CA HIS A 9 4.38 13.70 6.17
C HIS A 9 3.16 14.11 7.00
N SER A 10 2.93 13.42 8.12
CA SER A 10 1.85 13.78 9.03
C SER A 10 2.05 15.17 9.63
N LEU A 11 3.28 15.52 10.05
CA LEU A 11 3.57 16.83 10.64
C LEU A 11 3.34 17.99 9.66
N VAL A 12 3.78 17.88 8.41
CA VAL A 12 3.58 18.96 7.43
C VAL A 12 2.10 19.14 7.07
N LEU A 13 1.34 18.04 6.97
CA LEU A 13 -0.11 18.10 6.73
C LEU A 13 -0.86 18.71 7.92
N MET A 14 -0.49 18.34 9.15
CA MET A 14 -1.07 18.94 10.36
C MET A 14 -0.73 20.43 10.47
N GLU A 15 0.49 20.83 10.15
CA GLU A 15 0.89 22.24 10.18
C GLU A 15 0.13 23.06 9.13
N TYR A 16 -0.05 22.52 7.92
CA TYR A 16 -0.89 23.12 6.90
C TYR A 16 -2.34 23.32 7.39
N LEU A 17 -2.93 22.29 8.00
CA LEU A 17 -4.29 22.39 8.57
C LEU A 17 -4.36 23.47 9.65
N LYS A 18 -3.44 23.49 10.62
CA LYS A 18 -3.42 24.52 11.67
C LYS A 18 -3.36 25.95 11.11
N ARG A 19 -2.69 26.16 9.97
CA ARG A 19 -2.52 27.48 9.37
C ARG A 19 -3.71 27.93 8.54
N PHE A 20 -4.33 27.02 7.78
CA PHE A 20 -5.34 27.37 6.78
C PHE A 20 -6.75 26.84 7.08
N ARG A 21 -6.88 25.74 7.84
CA ARG A 21 -8.13 25.07 8.22
C ARG A 21 -8.05 24.49 9.64
N PRO A 22 -7.82 25.32 10.68
CA PRO A 22 -7.59 24.85 12.04
C PRO A 22 -8.78 24.07 12.61
N ASP A 23 -9.98 24.32 12.10
CA ASP A 23 -11.21 23.59 12.39
C ASP A 23 -11.16 22.10 11.98
N LEU A 24 -10.26 21.75 11.06
CA LEU A 24 -10.05 20.38 10.57
C LEU A 24 -8.76 19.73 11.10
N ALA A 25 -7.98 20.42 11.93
CA ALA A 25 -6.76 19.85 12.49
C ALA A 25 -7.12 18.78 13.54
N PRO A 26 -6.50 17.57 13.49
CA PRO A 26 -6.88 16.49 14.39
C PRO A 26 -6.49 16.83 15.83
N THR A 27 -7.40 16.54 16.75
CA THR A 27 -7.17 16.62 18.19
C THR A 27 -6.31 15.45 18.67
N GLU A 28 -5.69 15.59 19.84
CA GLU A 28 -4.94 14.50 20.46
C GLU A 28 -5.82 13.26 20.70
N LYS A 29 -7.08 13.46 21.08
CA LYS A 29 -8.05 12.37 21.27
C LYS A 29 -8.27 11.60 19.98
N GLU A 30 -8.53 12.28 18.87
CA GLU A 30 -8.72 11.64 17.55
C GLU A 30 -7.47 10.88 17.10
N LEU A 31 -6.27 11.44 17.35
CA LEU A 31 -5.01 10.75 17.07
C LEU A 31 -4.82 9.48 17.92
N HIS A 32 -5.34 9.44 19.15
CA HIS A 32 -5.30 8.26 19.99
C HIS A 32 -6.34 7.21 19.56
N GLU A 33 -7.51 7.64 19.09
CA GLU A 33 -8.59 6.72 18.67
C GLU A 33 -8.19 5.82 17.48
N VAL A 34 -7.31 6.31 16.61
CA VAL A 34 -6.78 5.56 15.46
C VAL A 34 -5.58 4.67 15.82
N ARG A 35 -5.04 4.74 17.05
CA ARG A 35 -3.94 3.87 17.50
C ARG A 35 -4.52 2.55 17.99
N PHE A 36 -4.11 1.45 17.36
CA PHE A 36 -4.42 0.11 17.82
C PHE A 36 -3.35 -0.88 17.36
N GLU A 37 -3.30 -2.03 18.02
CA GLU A 37 -2.33 -3.07 17.71
C GLU A 37 -2.82 -3.93 16.55
N PHE A 38 -1.97 -4.07 15.54
CA PHE A 38 -2.22 -4.94 14.40
C PHE A 38 -1.90 -6.38 14.80
N GLU A 39 -2.68 -7.35 14.33
CA GLU A 39 -2.34 -8.76 14.51
C GLU A 39 -1.01 -9.08 13.79
N PRO A 40 -0.21 -10.02 14.33
CA PRO A 40 0.98 -10.51 13.65
C PRO A 40 0.65 -11.00 12.23
N ALA A 41 1.41 -10.53 11.24
CA ALA A 41 1.25 -10.89 9.84
C ALA A 41 2.54 -11.49 9.26
N PRO A 42 2.46 -12.41 8.28
CA PRO A 42 3.64 -13.00 7.65
C PRO A 42 4.56 -11.93 7.05
N ARG A 43 5.81 -11.86 7.51
CA ARG A 43 6.76 -10.78 7.16
C ARG A 43 6.94 -10.52 5.65
N LEU A 44 6.89 -11.57 4.83
CA LEU A 44 7.02 -11.45 3.37
C LEU A 44 5.76 -10.86 2.73
N GLU A 45 4.59 -11.23 3.24
CA GLU A 45 3.31 -10.64 2.80
C GLU A 45 3.24 -9.17 3.22
N THR A 46 3.63 -8.85 4.45
CA THR A 46 3.73 -7.47 4.97
C THR A 46 4.68 -6.62 4.12
N LEU A 47 5.84 -7.17 3.74
CA LEU A 47 6.80 -6.48 2.88
C LEU A 47 6.20 -6.12 1.51
N MET A 48 5.50 -7.06 0.86
CA MET A 48 4.81 -6.79 -0.41
C MET A 48 3.67 -5.80 -0.23
N LEU A 49 2.93 -5.91 0.88
CA LEU A 49 1.81 -5.04 1.18
C LEU A 49 2.26 -3.57 1.31
N HIS A 50 3.34 -3.30 2.04
CA HIS A 50 3.92 -1.96 2.13
C HIS A 50 4.40 -1.47 0.77
N PHE A 51 5.12 -2.29 0.00
CA PHE A 51 5.55 -1.92 -1.36
C PHE A 51 4.37 -1.47 -2.25
N CYS A 52 3.25 -2.21 -2.24
CA CYS A 52 2.03 -1.81 -2.94
C CYS A 52 1.43 -0.52 -2.39
N GLY A 53 1.43 -0.35 -1.06
CA GLY A 53 0.99 0.86 -0.38
C GLY A 53 1.74 2.09 -0.88
N GLU A 54 3.06 2.02 -0.94
CA GLU A 54 3.91 3.12 -1.42
C GLU A 54 3.61 3.51 -2.87
N ILE A 55 3.44 2.52 -3.76
CA ILE A 55 3.06 2.80 -5.16
C ILE A 55 1.71 3.52 -5.21
N ARG A 56 0.75 3.09 -4.39
CA ARG A 56 -0.59 3.67 -4.36
C ARG A 56 -0.57 5.09 -3.80
N LEU A 57 0.08 5.32 -2.66
CA LEU A 57 0.25 6.64 -2.05
C LEU A 57 0.98 7.60 -2.99
N ASN A 58 2.02 7.13 -3.69
CA ASN A 58 2.68 7.91 -4.72
C ASN A 58 1.67 8.46 -5.75
N HIS A 59 0.77 7.61 -6.27
CA HIS A 59 -0.20 8.02 -7.27
C HIS A 59 -1.34 8.87 -6.68
N TRP A 60 -1.80 8.58 -5.46
CA TRP A 60 -2.78 9.41 -4.75
C TRP A 60 -2.28 10.84 -4.59
N TYR A 61 -1.06 11.02 -4.09
CA TYR A 61 -0.48 12.35 -3.90
C TYR A 61 -0.20 13.08 -5.22
N ARG A 62 0.20 12.37 -6.29
CA ARG A 62 0.30 12.98 -7.64
C ARG A 62 -1.04 13.52 -8.10
N ARG A 63 -2.09 12.71 -8.00
CA ARG A 63 -3.43 13.12 -8.40
C ARG A 63 -3.95 14.27 -7.55
N ALA A 64 -3.74 14.22 -6.24
CA ALA A 64 -4.12 15.30 -5.34
C ALA A 64 -3.41 16.62 -5.71
N SER A 65 -2.09 16.58 -5.96
CA SER A 65 -1.33 17.74 -6.42
C SER A 65 -1.83 18.30 -7.76
N GLU A 66 -2.20 17.43 -8.71
CA GLU A 66 -2.79 17.85 -9.99
C GLU A 66 -4.17 18.50 -9.83
N TRP A 67 -4.98 18.00 -8.89
CA TRP A 67 -6.33 18.50 -8.65
C TRP A 67 -6.35 19.87 -7.95
N HIS A 68 -5.46 20.08 -6.99
CA HIS A 68 -5.39 21.34 -6.25
C HIS A 68 -4.87 22.50 -7.12
N THR A 69 -5.34 23.71 -6.81
CA THR A 69 -4.90 24.97 -7.41
C THR A 69 -4.00 25.81 -6.48
N GLU A 70 -4.16 25.66 -5.16
CA GLU A 70 -3.38 26.39 -4.16
C GLU A 70 -1.91 25.89 -4.16
N PRO A 71 -0.92 26.79 -4.31
CA PRO A 71 0.47 26.39 -4.56
C PRO A 71 1.14 25.64 -3.40
N VAL A 72 0.85 25.96 -2.14
CA VAL A 72 1.50 25.35 -0.98
C VAL A 72 1.12 23.87 -0.84
N ILE A 73 -0.17 23.54 -0.84
CA ILE A 73 -0.63 22.15 -0.73
C ILE A 73 -0.19 21.30 -1.94
N LYS A 74 -0.13 21.91 -3.14
CA LYS A 74 0.40 21.23 -4.33
C LYS A 74 1.85 20.82 -4.12
N GLN A 75 2.68 21.75 -3.62
CA GLN A 75 4.09 21.49 -3.35
C GLN A 75 4.26 20.41 -2.27
N ILE A 76 3.44 20.45 -1.21
CA ILE A 76 3.43 19.42 -0.16
C ILE A 76 3.14 18.05 -0.79
N TYR A 77 2.04 17.91 -1.53
CA TYR A 77 1.70 16.63 -2.17
C TYR A 77 2.73 16.18 -3.22
N THR A 78 3.35 17.10 -3.95
CA THR A 78 4.46 16.76 -4.85
C THR A 78 5.64 16.16 -4.08
N GLN A 79 6.01 16.74 -2.94
CA GLN A 79 7.11 16.23 -2.12
C GLN A 79 6.78 14.87 -1.50
N LEU A 80 5.60 14.73 -0.89
CA LEU A 80 5.12 13.47 -0.32
C LEU A 80 5.16 12.37 -1.39
N SER A 81 4.61 12.63 -2.57
CA SER A 81 4.66 11.69 -3.70
C SER A 81 6.08 11.22 -4.03
N GLN A 82 7.06 12.13 -4.08
CA GLN A 82 8.44 11.78 -4.38
C GLN A 82 9.06 10.91 -3.28
N ASP A 83 8.71 11.16 -2.02
CA ASP A 83 9.14 10.36 -0.88
C ASP A 83 8.59 8.92 -1.02
N GLU A 84 7.29 8.74 -1.32
CA GLU A 84 6.71 7.40 -1.48
C GLU A 84 7.31 6.64 -2.66
N ALA A 85 7.69 7.34 -3.74
CA ALA A 85 8.42 6.71 -4.83
C ALA A 85 9.78 6.17 -4.36
N ARG A 86 10.49 6.90 -3.50
CA ARG A 86 11.77 6.47 -2.92
C ARG A 86 11.57 5.33 -1.92
N HIS A 87 10.51 5.38 -1.11
CA HIS A 87 10.13 4.31 -0.18
C HIS A 87 9.83 3.02 -0.94
N GLY A 88 9.01 3.08 -1.98
CA GLY A 88 8.75 1.95 -2.87
C GLY A 88 10.03 1.38 -3.48
N GLY A 89 10.96 2.24 -3.90
CA GLY A 89 12.29 1.83 -4.38
C GLY A 89 13.14 1.14 -3.29
N ALA A 90 13.01 1.51 -2.02
CA ALA A 90 13.68 0.85 -0.90
C ALA A 90 13.07 -0.53 -0.61
N TYR A 91 11.74 -0.64 -0.56
CA TYR A 91 11.07 -1.92 -0.40
C TYR A 91 11.40 -2.89 -1.54
N LEU A 92 11.48 -2.40 -2.78
CA LEU A 92 11.87 -3.22 -3.93
C LEU A 92 13.25 -3.87 -3.74
N ARG A 93 14.22 -3.16 -3.17
CA ARG A 93 15.55 -3.72 -2.84
C ARG A 93 15.45 -4.81 -1.77
N TYR A 94 14.63 -4.60 -0.74
CA TYR A 94 14.40 -5.62 0.29
C TYR A 94 13.68 -6.85 -0.25
N MET A 95 12.72 -6.67 -1.16
CA MET A 95 12.05 -7.77 -1.84
C MET A 95 13.02 -8.57 -2.70
N LYS A 96 13.90 -7.90 -3.47
CA LYS A 96 14.95 -8.60 -4.24
C LYS A 96 15.85 -9.44 -3.33
N ARG A 97 16.27 -8.89 -2.17
CA ARG A 97 17.03 -9.62 -1.16
C ARG A 97 16.24 -10.79 -0.56
N ALA A 98 14.95 -10.61 -0.32
CA ALA A 98 14.09 -11.67 0.19
C ALA A 98 13.94 -12.83 -0.81
N ILE A 99 13.82 -12.56 -2.11
CA ILE A 99 13.82 -13.61 -3.15
C ILE A 99 15.14 -14.38 -3.15
N HIS A 100 16.28 -13.68 -3.01
CA HIS A 100 17.58 -14.35 -2.91
C HIS A 100 17.67 -15.26 -1.67
N ASN A 101 17.12 -14.84 -0.54
CA ASN A 101 17.26 -15.56 0.74
C ASN A 101 16.20 -16.66 0.96
N PHE A 102 15.00 -16.50 0.40
CA PHE A 102 13.85 -17.38 0.68
C PHE A 102 13.23 -17.99 -0.60
N GLY A 103 13.81 -17.74 -1.78
CA GLY A 103 13.41 -18.39 -3.03
C GLY A 103 11.91 -18.32 -3.32
N ASN A 104 11.31 -19.51 -3.48
CA ASN A 104 9.91 -19.68 -3.87
C ASN A 104 8.91 -19.23 -2.79
N ASP A 105 9.28 -19.21 -1.50
CA ASP A 105 8.43 -18.66 -0.44
C ASP A 105 8.19 -17.17 -0.63
N ALA A 106 9.26 -16.41 -0.89
CA ALA A 106 9.16 -14.98 -1.17
C ALA A 106 8.40 -14.71 -2.46
N ARG A 107 8.67 -15.46 -3.52
CA ARG A 107 7.95 -15.31 -4.80
C ARG A 107 6.44 -15.59 -4.63
N THR A 108 6.09 -16.62 -3.85
CA THR A 108 4.70 -16.97 -3.57
C THR A 108 3.99 -15.90 -2.76
N ALA A 109 4.61 -15.41 -1.68
CA ALA A 109 4.05 -14.33 -0.87
C ALA A 109 3.84 -13.05 -1.69
N PHE A 110 4.84 -12.66 -2.49
CA PHE A 110 4.77 -11.45 -3.31
C PHE A 110 3.74 -11.56 -4.43
N ALA A 111 3.66 -12.73 -5.09
CA ALA A 111 2.62 -12.97 -6.11
C ALA A 111 1.21 -12.99 -5.50
N LYS A 112 1.04 -13.58 -4.30
CA LYS A 112 -0.24 -13.60 -3.57
C LYS A 112 -0.72 -12.19 -3.25
N VAL A 113 0.10 -11.40 -2.56
CA VAL A 113 -0.28 -10.03 -2.19
C VAL A 113 -0.33 -9.11 -3.42
N GLY A 114 0.54 -9.31 -4.41
CA GLY A 114 0.50 -8.59 -5.69
C GLY A 114 -0.81 -8.79 -6.45
N VAL A 115 -1.34 -10.02 -6.51
CA VAL A 115 -2.67 -10.28 -7.10
C VAL A 115 -3.77 -9.56 -6.33
N LEU A 116 -3.75 -9.60 -5.00
CA LEU A 116 -4.73 -8.90 -4.17
C LEU A 116 -4.71 -7.39 -4.45
N MET A 117 -3.53 -6.77 -4.30
CA MET A 117 -3.37 -5.32 -4.39
C MET A 117 -3.57 -4.75 -5.80
N ALA A 118 -3.33 -5.56 -6.83
CA ALA A 118 -3.60 -5.20 -8.22
C ALA A 118 -5.04 -5.51 -8.68
N SER A 119 -5.84 -6.20 -7.85
CA SER A 119 -7.24 -6.53 -8.16
C SER A 119 -8.25 -5.51 -7.63
N ALA A 120 -7.83 -4.31 -7.23
CA ALA A 120 -8.68 -3.31 -6.55
C ALA A 120 -9.97 -2.95 -7.30
N ARG A 121 -10.01 -3.10 -8.64
CA ARG A 121 -11.27 -2.93 -9.42
C ARG A 121 -12.40 -3.91 -9.06
N ARG A 122 -12.12 -4.95 -8.27
CA ARG A 122 -13.11 -5.96 -7.82
C ARG A 122 -13.62 -5.70 -6.41
N THR A 123 -13.09 -4.70 -5.70
CA THR A 123 -13.49 -4.34 -4.34
C THR A 123 -14.11 -2.94 -4.35
N ALA A 124 -15.17 -2.73 -3.57
CA ALA A 124 -15.79 -1.40 -3.45
C ALA A 124 -14.84 -0.38 -2.81
N GLN A 125 -13.91 -0.84 -1.97
CA GLN A 125 -12.96 0.00 -1.25
C GLN A 125 -11.57 -0.04 -1.88
N ALA A 126 -10.87 1.09 -1.84
CA ALA A 126 -9.48 1.15 -2.27
C ALA A 126 -8.59 0.29 -1.37
N LEU A 127 -7.87 -0.66 -1.96
CA LEU A 127 -6.98 -1.57 -1.22
C LEU A 127 -5.68 -0.86 -0.84
N HIS A 128 -5.60 -0.40 0.40
CA HIS A 128 -4.44 0.23 1.02
C HIS A 128 -4.24 -0.37 2.43
N PRO A 129 -3.00 -0.53 2.95
CA PRO A 129 -2.75 -1.12 4.27
C PRO A 129 -3.61 -0.57 5.40
N THR A 130 -3.96 0.73 5.37
CA THR A 130 -4.82 1.36 6.39
C THR A 130 -6.25 0.82 6.40
N ASN A 131 -6.76 0.40 5.23
CA ASN A 131 -8.14 -0.01 4.99
C ASN A 131 -8.32 -1.53 5.10
N LEU A 132 -7.23 -2.28 5.30
CA LEU A 132 -7.31 -3.73 5.42
C LEU A 132 -7.68 -4.11 6.84
N HIS A 133 -8.55 -5.10 6.97
CA HIS A 133 -8.87 -5.74 8.25
C HIS A 133 -7.60 -6.39 8.82
N VAL A 134 -7.10 -5.84 9.92
CA VAL A 134 -5.84 -6.29 10.54
C VAL A 134 -6.02 -6.78 11.97
N ASN A 135 -7.24 -6.78 12.52
CA ASN A 135 -7.52 -7.34 13.84
C ASN A 135 -8.97 -7.85 13.97
N LYS A 136 -9.17 -9.16 13.93
CA LYS A 136 -10.53 -9.74 13.91
C LYS A 136 -11.30 -9.46 15.20
N GLN A 137 -10.61 -9.35 16.33
CA GLN A 137 -11.24 -9.09 17.63
C GLN A 137 -11.80 -7.68 17.74
N LEU A 138 -11.29 -6.75 16.92
CA LEU A 138 -11.73 -5.36 16.89
C LEU A 138 -12.82 -5.10 15.86
N PHE A 139 -13.26 -6.09 15.08
CA PHE A 139 -14.30 -5.93 14.06
C PHE A 139 -15.61 -5.44 14.69
N PRO A 140 -16.30 -4.42 14.12
CA PRO A 140 -16.05 -3.77 12.82
C PRO A 140 -15.09 -2.56 12.86
N ARG A 141 -14.48 -2.25 14.01
CA ARG A 141 -13.51 -1.14 14.19
C ARG A 141 -12.05 -1.61 14.08
N ASP A 142 -11.75 -2.43 13.08
CA ASP A 142 -10.46 -3.10 12.92
C ASP A 142 -9.58 -2.52 11.81
N THR A 143 -9.95 -1.35 11.30
CA THR A 143 -9.18 -0.56 10.33
C THR A 143 -8.93 0.84 10.87
N ILE A 144 -7.93 1.54 10.32
CA ILE A 144 -7.70 2.96 10.67
C ILE A 144 -8.95 3.78 10.28
N GLN A 145 -9.52 3.53 9.11
CA GLN A 145 -10.67 4.24 8.54
C GLN A 145 -11.92 4.09 9.42
N SER A 146 -12.21 2.89 9.92
CA SER A 146 -13.34 2.63 10.82
C SER A 146 -13.28 3.40 12.14
N ARG A 147 -12.13 4.00 12.47
CA ARG A 147 -11.89 4.76 13.69
C ARG A 147 -11.79 6.27 13.46
N LEU A 148 -11.81 6.72 12.20
CA LEU A 148 -11.86 8.15 11.89
C LEU A 148 -13.22 8.75 12.28
N PRO A 149 -13.28 10.07 12.58
CA PRO A 149 -14.55 10.76 12.81
C PRO A 149 -15.56 10.60 11.66
N ASN A 150 -15.05 10.49 10.44
CA ASN A 150 -15.82 10.16 9.25
C ASN A 150 -15.14 9.00 8.49
N PRO A 151 -15.61 7.75 8.67
CA PRO A 151 -15.04 6.58 7.99
C PRO A 151 -15.10 6.63 6.46
N ASP A 152 -16.11 7.30 5.89
CA ASP A 152 -16.35 7.38 4.44
C ASP A 152 -15.50 8.47 3.76
N TRP A 153 -14.77 9.27 4.54
CA TRP A 153 -14.05 10.43 4.02
C TRP A 153 -13.02 10.07 2.96
N LEU A 154 -12.30 8.95 3.13
CA LEU A 154 -11.26 8.55 2.18
C LEU A 154 -11.86 8.22 0.81
N GLU A 155 -12.97 7.49 0.79
CA GLU A 155 -13.69 7.15 -0.45
C GLU A 155 -14.22 8.42 -1.12
N HIS A 156 -14.83 9.32 -0.35
CA HIS A 156 -15.27 10.61 -0.87
C HIS A 156 -14.12 11.45 -1.45
N TRP A 157 -12.98 11.52 -0.76
CA TRP A 157 -11.80 12.24 -1.23
C TRP A 157 -11.26 11.66 -2.53
N LEU A 158 -11.13 10.33 -2.62
CA LEU A 158 -10.65 9.64 -3.80
C LEU A 158 -11.62 9.80 -4.99
N ASP A 159 -12.91 9.54 -4.80
CA ASP A 159 -13.86 9.43 -5.90
C ASP A 159 -14.44 10.78 -6.33
N ALA A 160 -14.85 11.60 -5.36
CA ALA A 160 -15.58 12.84 -5.63
C ALA A 160 -14.66 14.06 -5.74
N GLN A 161 -13.59 14.12 -4.94
CA GLN A 161 -12.70 15.28 -4.92
C GLN A 161 -11.58 15.12 -5.95
N ILE A 162 -10.56 14.29 -5.67
CA ILE A 162 -9.40 14.19 -6.56
C ILE A 162 -9.71 13.40 -7.84
N LYS A 163 -10.83 12.68 -7.88
CA LYS A 163 -11.28 11.84 -9.00
C LYS A 163 -10.22 10.83 -9.41
N PHE A 164 -9.83 9.96 -8.47
CA PHE A 164 -8.88 8.88 -8.68
C PHE A 164 -9.55 7.73 -9.45
N ASP A 165 -9.77 7.97 -10.75
CA ASP A 165 -10.55 7.10 -11.62
C ASP A 165 -9.81 5.84 -12.09
N ALA A 166 -10.45 5.09 -12.98
CA ALA A 166 -9.90 3.86 -13.56
C ALA A 166 -8.57 4.05 -14.31
N VAL A 167 -8.29 5.25 -14.83
CA VAL A 167 -7.02 5.57 -15.52
C VAL A 167 -5.90 5.62 -14.48
N TRP A 168 -6.15 6.28 -13.34
CA TRP A 168 -5.18 6.33 -12.25
C TRP A 168 -4.98 4.98 -11.56
N GLU A 169 -6.05 4.22 -11.36
CA GLU A 169 -5.93 2.85 -10.86
C GLU A 169 -5.13 1.96 -11.84
N GLY A 170 -5.30 2.17 -13.15
CA GLY A 170 -4.50 1.51 -14.19
C GLY A 170 -2.99 1.74 -14.00
N LYS A 171 -2.59 2.99 -13.75
CA LYS A 171 -1.17 3.35 -13.51
C LYS A 171 -0.58 2.62 -12.29
N VAL A 172 -1.36 2.49 -11.21
CA VAL A 172 -0.94 1.74 -10.01
C VAL A 172 -0.73 0.27 -10.36
N VAL A 173 -1.70 -0.36 -11.00
CA VAL A 173 -1.65 -1.78 -11.41
C VAL A 173 -0.47 -2.04 -12.34
N GLU A 174 -0.28 -1.22 -13.37
CA GLU A 174 0.84 -1.32 -14.31
C GLU A 174 2.18 -1.22 -13.59
N ARG A 175 2.32 -0.31 -12.62
CA ARG A 175 3.57 -0.15 -11.86
C ARG A 175 3.84 -1.35 -10.96
N ILE A 176 2.83 -1.93 -10.33
CA ILE A 176 2.97 -3.16 -9.52
C ILE A 176 3.44 -4.31 -10.41
N LEU A 177 2.71 -4.56 -11.52
CA LEU A 177 3.01 -5.67 -12.43
C LEU A 177 4.38 -5.53 -13.09
N HIS A 178 4.76 -4.31 -13.48
CA HIS A 178 6.09 -4.03 -14.04
C HIS A 178 7.21 -4.38 -13.05
N ASN A 179 7.12 -3.94 -11.80
CA ASN A 179 8.15 -4.24 -10.80
C ASN A 179 8.22 -5.72 -10.44
N LEU A 180 7.06 -6.39 -10.33
CA LEU A 180 7.03 -7.84 -10.12
C LEU A 180 7.62 -8.58 -11.32
N SER A 181 7.41 -8.08 -12.54
CA SER A 181 8.00 -8.66 -13.74
C SER A 181 9.52 -8.65 -13.69
N LEU A 182 10.08 -7.52 -13.28
CA LEU A 182 11.53 -7.35 -13.09
C LEU A 182 12.08 -8.24 -11.97
N LEU A 183 11.39 -8.30 -10.82
CA LEU A 183 11.80 -9.12 -9.69
C LEU A 183 11.79 -10.62 -10.01
N MET A 184 10.78 -11.07 -10.75
CA MET A 184 10.55 -12.48 -11.01
C MET A 184 11.23 -12.96 -12.31
N ASN A 185 11.77 -12.03 -13.10
CA ASN A 185 12.31 -12.27 -14.44
C ASN A 185 11.28 -12.93 -15.38
N GLN A 186 10.03 -12.44 -15.32
CA GLN A 186 8.90 -12.94 -16.10
C GLN A 186 7.98 -11.78 -16.47
N SER A 187 7.44 -11.75 -17.68
CA SER A 187 6.52 -10.67 -18.08
C SER A 187 5.12 -10.86 -17.48
N PHE A 188 4.63 -9.84 -16.77
CA PHE A 188 3.23 -9.73 -16.35
C PHE A 188 2.61 -8.45 -16.92
N LYS A 189 1.75 -8.60 -17.92
CA LYS A 189 0.94 -7.52 -18.50
C LYS A 189 -0.42 -7.40 -17.82
N THR A 190 -0.90 -8.48 -17.21
CA THR A 190 -2.21 -8.52 -16.56
C THR A 190 -2.14 -9.21 -15.20
N VAL A 191 -3.10 -8.91 -14.33
CA VAL A 191 -3.23 -9.56 -13.01
C VAL A 191 -3.52 -11.06 -13.17
N GLN A 192 -4.19 -11.45 -14.25
CA GLN A 192 -4.46 -12.84 -14.60
C GLN A 192 -3.17 -13.62 -14.84
N GLU A 193 -2.19 -13.03 -15.54
CA GLU A 193 -0.88 -13.64 -15.76
C GLU A 193 -0.11 -13.82 -14.44
N LEU A 194 -0.13 -12.81 -13.57
CA LEU A 194 0.49 -12.92 -12.24
C LEU A 194 -0.20 -14.01 -11.39
N ASN A 195 -1.53 -14.11 -11.44
CA ASN A 195 -2.25 -15.15 -10.70
C ASN A 195 -2.02 -16.55 -11.27
N ARG A 196 -1.80 -16.68 -12.59
CA ARG A 196 -1.37 -17.96 -13.19
C ARG A 196 0.01 -18.36 -12.66
N TYR A 197 0.97 -17.43 -12.68
CA TYR A 197 2.30 -17.66 -12.11
C TYR A 197 2.25 -18.06 -10.63
N ARG A 198 1.45 -17.37 -9.82
CA ARG A 198 1.22 -17.73 -8.42
C ARG A 198 0.74 -19.18 -8.25
N LYS A 199 -0.17 -19.64 -9.11
CA LYS A 199 -0.68 -21.01 -9.08
C LYS A 199 0.37 -22.04 -9.53
N GLU A 200 1.21 -21.68 -10.50
CA GLU A 200 2.33 -22.52 -10.96
C GLU A 200 3.36 -22.72 -9.85
N LEU A 201 3.77 -21.65 -9.16
CA LEU A 201 4.64 -21.74 -7.98
C LEU A 201 4.08 -22.66 -6.90
N GLY A 202 2.78 -22.55 -6.61
CA GLY A 202 2.13 -23.43 -5.62
C GLY A 202 2.18 -24.91 -5.99
N LYS A 203 2.14 -25.24 -7.30
CA LYS A 203 2.31 -26.62 -7.78
C LYS A 203 3.76 -27.08 -7.66
N GLU A 204 4.71 -26.21 -7.99
CA GLU A 204 6.15 -26.50 -7.90
C GLU A 204 6.57 -26.82 -6.46
N ILE A 205 6.18 -25.98 -5.50
CA ILE A 205 6.44 -26.21 -4.06
C ILE A 205 5.79 -27.52 -3.59
N ALA A 206 4.54 -27.79 -4.01
CA ALA A 206 3.86 -29.04 -3.64
C ALA A 206 4.52 -30.30 -4.25
N SER A 207 5.17 -30.16 -5.40
CA SER A 207 5.90 -31.25 -6.06
C SER A 207 7.32 -31.46 -5.54
N ASN A 208 7.88 -30.52 -4.78
CA ASN A 208 9.24 -30.56 -4.26
C ASN A 208 9.25 -30.38 -2.73
N PRO A 209 9.14 -31.47 -1.94
CA PRO A 209 9.00 -31.39 -0.48
C PRO A 209 10.18 -30.74 0.25
N ALA A 210 11.35 -30.65 -0.39
CA ALA A 210 12.53 -29.98 0.15
C ALA A 210 12.34 -28.45 0.30
N ASP A 211 11.46 -27.85 -0.51
CA ASP A 211 11.11 -26.42 -0.45
C ASP A 211 9.89 -26.14 0.45
N ALA A 212 9.23 -27.18 0.97
CA ALA A 212 8.03 -27.06 1.80
C ALA A 212 8.32 -26.88 3.30
N ALA A 213 9.60 -26.84 3.70
CA ALA A 213 9.96 -26.61 5.09
C ALA A 213 9.69 -25.14 5.45
N PRO A 214 8.78 -24.85 6.41
CA PRO A 214 8.55 -23.47 6.82
C PRO A 214 9.84 -22.94 7.43
N SER A 215 10.35 -21.84 6.88
CA SER A 215 11.42 -21.06 7.53
C SER A 215 10.89 -20.58 8.89
N ALA A 216 11.28 -21.27 9.96
CA ALA A 216 10.88 -20.99 11.32
C ALA A 216 11.41 -19.64 11.83
N THR A 217 10.52 -18.94 12.54
CA THR A 217 10.67 -17.74 13.41
C THR A 217 11.23 -16.46 12.81
#